data_AF-A0A418YM35-F1
#
_entry.id   AF-A0A418YM35-F1
#
_cell.length_a   1.000
_cell.length_b   1.000
_cell.length_c   1.000
_cell.angle_alpha   90.00
_cell.angle_beta   90.00
_cell.angle_gamma   90.00
#
_symmetry.space_group_name_H-M   'P 1'
#
loop_
_entity.id
_entity.type
_entity.pdbx_description
1 polymer ?
#
loop_
_entity_poly.entity_id
_entity_poly.type
_entity_poly.pdbx_seq_one_letter_code
_entity_poly.pdbx_strand_id
1 'polypeptide(L)'
;MTEDDDDSFADNHAERAQARALREQARAGGLRFEAYLTGDQADWLLERIERGLFHDPSEAVFAIVQNFRELEPHRDLRDALLGRMLDAARADLEPGRPIDEVFDELRRDMAKPRPEPARWEKSAR
;
A
#
# COMPACT_ATOMS: atom_id res chain seq x y z
N MET A 1 -7.64 33.21 -10.81
CA MET A 1 -6.69 32.20 -11.29
C MET A 1 -6.02 31.69 -10.04
N THR A 2 -6.36 30.47 -9.64
CA THR A 2 -5.97 29.88 -8.36
C THR A 2 -4.69 29.09 -8.63
N GLU A 3 -3.55 29.71 -8.37
CA GLU A 3 -2.25 29.04 -8.36
C GLU A 3 -1.86 28.82 -6.90
N ASP A 4 -1.42 27.59 -6.61
CA ASP A 4 -0.68 27.16 -5.41
C ASP A 4 -1.42 27.01 -4.08
N ASP A 5 -2.53 26.28 -4.08
CA ASP A 5 -3.15 25.76 -2.84
C ASP A 5 -3.18 24.21 -2.79
N ASP A 6 -2.28 23.54 -3.52
CA ASP A 6 -2.22 22.07 -3.63
C ASP A 6 -0.89 21.44 -3.14
N ASP A 7 0.02 22.23 -2.58
CA ASP A 7 1.36 21.75 -2.14
C ASP A 7 1.47 21.48 -0.62
N SER A 8 0.40 21.64 0.17
CA SER A 8 0.49 21.51 1.64
C SER A 8 0.26 20.10 2.20
N PHE A 9 -0.23 19.15 1.40
CA PHE A 9 -0.57 17.80 1.89
C PHE A 9 0.56 16.78 1.81
N ALA A 10 1.67 17.08 1.12
CA ALA A 10 2.76 16.13 0.96
C ALA A 10 4.11 16.83 1.15
N ASP A 11 4.62 16.79 2.39
CA ASP A 11 6.00 17.17 2.75
C ASP A 11 7.03 16.14 2.22
N ASN A 12 6.87 15.69 0.98
CA ASN A 12 7.67 14.65 0.32
C ASN A 12 8.42 15.19 -0.91
N HIS A 13 8.81 16.47 -0.86
CA HIS A 13 9.46 17.14 -1.99
C HIS A 13 10.77 16.44 -2.39
N ALA A 14 11.53 15.93 -1.41
CA ALA A 14 12.77 15.19 -1.65
C ALA A 14 12.52 13.89 -2.42
N GLU A 15 11.50 13.13 -2.05
CA GLU A 15 11.09 11.88 -2.69
C GLU A 15 10.58 12.13 -4.11
N ARG A 16 9.81 13.20 -4.32
CA ARG A 16 9.35 13.61 -5.65
C ARG A 16 10.54 14.01 -6.54
N ALA A 17 11.54 14.69 -5.99
CA ALA A 17 12.76 15.02 -6.71
C ALA A 17 13.57 13.77 -7.07
N GLN A 18 13.71 12.82 -6.14
CA GLN A 18 14.37 11.55 -6.38
C GLN A 18 13.65 10.73 -7.47
N ALA A 19 12.32 10.65 -7.42
CA ALA A 19 11.52 9.96 -8.42
C ALA A 19 11.71 10.57 -9.83
N ARG A 20 11.79 11.90 -9.92
CA ARG A 20 12.10 12.59 -11.19
C ARG A 20 13.51 12.21 -11.69
N ALA A 21 14.50 12.22 -10.81
CA ALA A 21 15.89 11.91 -11.16
C ALA A 21 16.07 10.45 -11.64
N LEU A 22 15.34 9.50 -11.05
CA LEU A 22 15.43 8.08 -11.39
C LEU A 22 14.62 7.67 -12.63
N ARG A 23 13.79 8.57 -13.19
CA ARG A 23 12.76 8.21 -14.19
C ARG A 23 13.33 7.61 -15.47
N GLU A 24 14.37 8.20 -16.05
CA GLU A 24 14.96 7.69 -17.30
C GLU A 24 15.68 6.36 -17.07
N GLN A 25 16.40 6.21 -15.96
CA GLN A 25 17.03 4.95 -15.59
C GLN A 25 15.98 3.85 -15.37
N ALA A 26 14.88 4.15 -14.67
CA ALA A 26 13.79 3.21 -14.42
C ALA A 26 13.06 2.79 -15.71
N ARG A 27 12.92 3.69 -16.68
CA ARG A 27 12.37 3.33 -18.01
C ARG A 27 13.25 2.36 -18.77
N ALA A 28 14.58 2.49 -18.65
CA ALA A 28 15.53 1.64 -19.36
C ALA A 28 15.73 0.28 -18.68
N GLY A 29 15.73 0.23 -17.34
CA GLY A 29 16.18 -0.95 -16.58
C GLY A 29 15.24 -1.43 -15.48
N GLY A 30 14.07 -0.80 -15.32
CA GLY A 30 13.18 -1.04 -14.18
C GLY A 30 13.66 -0.37 -12.89
N LEU A 31 12.85 -0.49 -11.84
CA LEU A 31 13.14 0.06 -10.52
C LEU A 31 13.16 -1.07 -9.49
N ARG A 32 14.25 -1.15 -8.71
CA ARG A 32 14.34 -2.03 -7.55
C ARG A 32 14.23 -1.20 -6.27
N PHE A 33 13.40 -1.67 -5.34
CA PHE A 33 13.23 -1.08 -4.03
C PHE A 33 12.82 -2.17 -3.03
N GLU A 34 12.83 -1.83 -1.74
CA GLU A 34 12.35 -2.68 -0.67
C GLU A 34 11.05 -2.08 -0.10
N ALA A 35 10.07 -2.95 0.18
CA ALA A 35 8.79 -2.55 0.75
C ALA A 35 8.50 -3.38 1.99
N TYR A 36 7.96 -2.73 3.01
CA TYR A 36 7.40 -3.39 4.18
C TYR A 36 5.90 -3.56 3.97
N LEU A 37 5.40 -4.79 4.15
CA LEU A 37 3.97 -5.09 4.14
C LEU A 37 3.44 -5.15 5.57
N THR A 38 2.24 -4.63 5.79
CA THR A 38 1.53 -4.85 7.07
C THR A 38 1.24 -6.33 7.28
N GLY A 39 0.92 -6.73 8.51
CA GLY A 39 0.63 -8.14 8.84
C GLY A 39 -0.40 -8.76 7.90
N ASP A 40 -1.54 -8.09 7.71
CA ASP A 40 -2.63 -8.56 6.84
C ASP A 40 -2.21 -8.62 5.36
N GLN A 41 -1.40 -7.68 4.90
CA GLN A 41 -0.88 -7.69 3.52
C GLN A 41 0.11 -8.82 3.29
N ALA A 42 1.00 -9.07 4.27
CA ALA A 42 1.97 -10.14 4.21
C ALA A 42 1.27 -11.52 4.26
N ASP A 43 0.31 -11.70 5.17
CA ASP A 43 -0.47 -12.93 5.31
C ASP A 43 -1.25 -13.25 4.02
N TRP A 44 -1.99 -12.27 3.50
CA TRP A 44 -2.71 -12.42 2.24
C TRP A 44 -1.77 -12.79 1.09
N LEU A 45 -0.60 -12.17 1.00
CA LEU A 45 0.36 -12.44 -0.07
C LEU A 45 0.94 -13.86 0.03
N LEU A 46 1.33 -14.28 1.24
CA LEU A 46 1.88 -15.61 1.49
C LEU A 46 0.86 -16.71 1.17
N GLU A 47 -0.42 -16.51 1.51
CA GLU A 47 -1.49 -17.45 1.16
C GLU A 47 -1.61 -17.66 -0.36
N ARG A 48 -1.43 -16.61 -1.17
CA ARG A 48 -1.48 -16.73 -2.64
C ARG A 48 -0.30 -17.53 -3.18
N ILE A 49 0.87 -17.37 -2.58
CA ILE A 49 2.06 -18.14 -2.95
C ILE A 49 1.88 -19.60 -2.54
N GLU A 50 1.39 -19.87 -1.33
CA GLU A 50 1.11 -21.23 -0.85
C GLU A 50 0.14 -21.97 -1.77
N ARG A 51 -0.88 -21.27 -2.26
CA ARG A 51 -1.88 -21.81 -3.21
C ARG A 51 -1.38 -21.91 -4.65
N GLY A 52 -0.12 -21.52 -4.92
CA GLY A 52 0.49 -21.59 -6.25
C GLY A 52 0.00 -20.55 -7.25
N LEU A 53 -0.64 -19.45 -6.80
CA LEU A 53 -1.01 -18.35 -7.69
C LEU A 53 0.20 -17.51 -8.10
N PHE A 54 1.21 -17.43 -7.23
CA PHE A 54 2.48 -16.77 -7.50
C PHE A 54 3.63 -17.66 -7.01
N HIS A 55 4.76 -17.59 -7.71
CA HIS A 55 6.00 -18.28 -7.37
C HIS A 55 6.71 -17.62 -6.19
N ASP A 56 6.75 -16.29 -6.16
CA ASP A 56 7.42 -15.51 -5.11
C ASP A 56 6.78 -14.10 -4.93
N PRO A 57 7.14 -13.36 -3.87
CA PRO A 57 6.61 -12.01 -3.63
C PRO A 57 6.92 -11.01 -4.76
N SER A 58 8.03 -11.16 -5.47
CA SER A 58 8.39 -10.25 -6.56
C SER A 58 7.43 -10.40 -7.74
N GLU A 59 7.08 -11.65 -8.10
CA GLU A 59 6.08 -11.92 -9.14
C GLU A 59 4.71 -11.36 -8.77
N ALA A 60 4.29 -11.55 -7.51
CA ALA A 60 3.02 -11.02 -7.04
C ALA A 60 2.98 -9.49 -7.10
N VAL A 61 4.02 -8.80 -6.63
CA VAL A 61 4.11 -7.34 -6.70
C VAL A 61 4.10 -6.87 -8.16
N PHE A 62 4.81 -7.56 -9.06
CA PHE A 62 4.77 -7.26 -10.49
C PHE A 62 3.33 -7.33 -11.05
N ALA A 63 2.60 -8.42 -10.75
CA ALA A 63 1.22 -8.59 -11.19
C ALA A 63 0.28 -7.53 -10.59
N ILE A 64 0.44 -7.20 -9.30
CA ILE A 64 -0.38 -6.20 -8.61
C ILE A 64 -0.15 -4.80 -9.20
N VAL A 65 1.11 -4.41 -9.46
CA VAL A 65 1.44 -3.13 -10.08
C VAL A 65 0.87 -3.05 -11.50
N GLN A 66 0.95 -4.13 -12.26
CA GLN A 66 0.36 -4.19 -13.60
C GLN A 66 -1.17 -4.03 -13.55
N ASN A 67 -1.85 -4.77 -12.68
CA ASN A 67 -3.30 -4.64 -12.47
C ASN A 67 -3.69 -3.21 -12.08
N PHE A 68 -2.93 -2.57 -11.19
CA PHE A 68 -3.20 -1.19 -10.80
C PHE A 68 -3.08 -0.23 -11.99
N ARG A 69 -2.01 -0.36 -12.79
CA ARG A 69 -1.82 0.46 -14.01
C ARG A 69 -2.94 0.27 -15.02
N GLU A 70 -3.41 -0.95 -15.19
CA GLU A 70 -4.51 -1.27 -16.11
C GLU A 70 -5.86 -0.70 -15.63
N LEU A 71 -6.07 -0.59 -14.31
CA LEU A 71 -7.28 0.00 -13.74
C LEU A 71 -7.32 1.54 -13.78
N GLU A 72 -6.18 2.23 -13.90
CA GLU A 72 -6.12 3.71 -13.95
C GLU A 72 -7.08 4.37 -14.97
N PRO A 73 -7.17 3.91 -16.24
CA PRO A 73 -8.12 4.47 -17.20
C PRO A 73 -9.59 4.15 -16.88
N HIS A 74 -9.87 3.12 -16.09
CA HIS A 74 -11.22 2.63 -15.78
C HIS A 74 -11.77 3.27 -14.49
N ARG A 75 -12.02 4.58 -14.55
CA ARG A 75 -12.52 5.35 -13.41
C ARG A 75 -13.85 4.83 -12.87
N ASP A 76 -14.74 4.40 -13.75
CA ASP A 76 -16.03 3.82 -13.41
C ASP A 76 -15.90 2.58 -12.51
N LEU A 77 -14.95 1.69 -12.82
CA LEU A 77 -14.69 0.50 -12.00
C LEU A 77 -14.11 0.86 -10.63
N ARG A 78 -13.19 1.84 -10.59
CA ARG A 78 -12.59 2.32 -9.34
C ARG A 78 -13.64 2.98 -8.44
N ASP A 79 -14.51 3.80 -9.01
CA ASP A 79 -15.59 4.47 -8.28
C ASP A 79 -16.63 3.46 -7.79
N ALA A 80 -16.98 2.46 -8.61
CA ALA A 80 -17.86 1.38 -8.20
C ALA A 80 -17.28 0.54 -7.06
N LEU A 81 -15.97 0.24 -7.09
CA LEU A 81 -15.29 -0.46 -6.01
C LEU A 81 -15.29 0.38 -4.73
N LEU A 82 -14.95 1.66 -4.83
CA LEU A 82 -14.97 2.59 -3.69
C LEU A 82 -16.37 2.66 -3.07
N GLY A 83 -17.41 2.78 -3.90
CA GLY A 83 -18.81 2.76 -3.45
C GLY A 83 -19.14 1.52 -2.62
N ARG A 84 -18.76 0.33 -3.12
CA ARG A 84 -18.97 -0.94 -2.39
C ARG A 84 -18.21 -1.00 -1.07
N MET A 85 -16.98 -0.48 -1.03
CA MET A 85 -16.20 -0.41 0.21
C MET A 85 -16.86 0.51 1.24
N LEU A 86 -17.37 1.66 0.80
CA LEU A 86 -18.09 2.60 1.66
C LEU A 86 -19.41 2.00 2.17
N ASP A 87 -20.15 1.30 1.32
CA ASP A 87 -21.38 0.61 1.72
C ASP A 87 -21.11 -0.49 2.74
N ALA A 88 -20.05 -1.28 2.55
CA ALA A 88 -19.62 -2.31 3.50
C ALA A 88 -19.20 -1.69 4.84
N ALA A 89 -18.38 -0.64 4.79
CA ALA A 89 -17.97 0.08 6.00
C ALA A 89 -19.16 0.68 6.74
N ARG A 90 -20.13 1.27 6.02
CA ARG A 90 -21.36 1.82 6.60
C ARG A 90 -22.20 0.75 7.30
N ALA A 91 -22.29 -0.45 6.71
CA ALA A 91 -23.02 -1.57 7.30
C ALA A 91 -22.39 -2.06 8.61
N ASP A 92 -21.07 -1.88 8.75
CA ASP A 92 -20.26 -2.31 9.90
C ASP A 92 -19.93 -1.16 10.87
N LEU A 93 -20.59 0.00 10.72
CA LEU A 93 -20.34 1.15 11.60
C LEU A 93 -20.83 0.85 13.02
N GLU A 94 -19.88 0.67 13.93
CA GLU A 94 -20.16 0.70 15.36
C GLU A 94 -20.46 2.13 15.85
N PRO A 95 -21.20 2.30 16.96
CA PRO A 95 -21.36 3.59 17.62
C PRO A 95 -20.00 4.22 17.91
N GLY A 96 -19.86 5.51 17.61
CA GLY A 96 -18.58 6.21 17.76
C GLY A 96 -18.02 6.15 19.19
N ARG A 97 -16.73 5.81 19.30
CA ARG A 97 -15.96 5.88 20.55
C ARG A 97 -15.38 7.29 20.76
N PRO A 98 -15.19 7.74 22.01
CA PRO A 98 -14.52 9.01 22.29
C PRO A 98 -13.12 9.07 21.67
N ILE A 99 -12.79 10.19 21.02
CA ILE A 99 -11.54 10.34 20.28
C ILE A 99 -10.30 10.21 21.18
N ASP A 100 -10.38 10.68 22.41
CA ASP A 100 -9.29 10.61 23.39
C ASP A 100 -8.96 9.15 23.76
N GLU A 101 -9.98 8.31 23.91
CA GLU A 101 -9.80 6.88 24.20
C GLU A 101 -9.11 6.16 23.04
N VAL A 102 -9.49 6.48 21.79
CA VAL A 102 -8.87 5.93 20.58
C VAL A 102 -7.40 6.35 20.48
N PHE A 103 -7.09 7.62 20.74
CA PHE A 103 -5.69 8.10 20.70
C PHE A 103 -4.83 7.57 21.85
N ASP A 104 -5.43 7.35 23.02
CA ASP A 104 -4.77 6.70 24.15
C ASP A 104 -4.44 5.23 23.83
N GLU A 105 -5.39 4.49 23.28
CA GLU A 105 -5.19 3.11 22.80
C GLU A 105 -4.08 3.04 21.75
N LEU A 106 -4.16 3.88 20.72
CA LEU A 106 -3.16 3.95 19.66
C LEU A 106 -1.75 4.25 20.20
N ARG A 107 -1.62 5.20 21.14
CA ARG A 107 -0.32 5.51 21.76
C ARG A 107 0.22 4.33 22.56
N ARG A 108 -0.63 3.61 23.30
CA ARG A 108 -0.22 2.39 24.03
C ARG A 108 0.27 1.32 23.07
N ASP A 109 -0.43 1.12 21.96
CA ASP A 109 -0.06 0.12 20.96
C ASP A 109 1.22 0.48 20.22
N MET A 110 1.42 1.75 19.88
CA MET A 110 2.66 2.23 19.27
C MET A 110 3.88 2.13 20.21
N ALA A 111 3.66 2.15 21.53
CA ALA A 111 4.72 1.99 22.52
C ALA A 111 5.15 0.52 22.71
N LYS A 112 4.34 -0.46 22.26
CA LYS A 112 4.70 -1.88 22.33
C LYS A 112 5.84 -2.17 21.35
N PRO A 113 6.79 -3.05 21.71
CA PRO A 113 7.81 -3.50 20.77
C PRO A 113 7.14 -4.20 19.59
N ARG A 114 7.54 -3.83 18.37
CA ARG A 114 7.04 -4.49 17.17
C ARG A 114 7.67 -5.89 17.07
N PRO A 115 6.88 -6.92 16.72
CA PRO A 115 7.43 -8.23 16.43
C PRO A 115 8.41 -8.15 15.26
N GLU A 116 9.37 -9.07 15.22
CA GLU A 116 10.32 -9.15 14.12
C GLU A 116 9.58 -9.50 12.83
N PRO A 117 9.80 -8.75 11.74
CA PRO A 117 9.12 -9.04 10.48
C PRO A 117 9.73 -10.25 9.77
N ALA A 118 8.87 -11.05 9.15
CA ALA A 118 9.31 -12.13 8.28
C ALA A 118 10.12 -11.59 7.10
N ARG A 119 11.13 -12.35 6.67
CA ARG A 119 11.97 -12.03 5.51
C ARG A 119 11.87 -13.14 4.48
N TRP A 120 11.58 -12.77 3.24
CA TRP A 120 11.60 -13.72 2.13
C TRP A 120 13.05 -14.00 1.71
N GLU A 121 13.48 -15.25 1.86
CA GLU A 121 14.78 -15.71 1.39
C GLU A 121 14.65 -16.29 -0.02
N LYS A 122 15.53 -15.86 -0.93
CA LYS A 122 15.60 -16.51 -2.25
C LYS A 122 16.16 -17.91 -2.05
N SER A 123 15.36 -18.92 -2.38
CA SER A 123 15.86 -20.30 -2.46
C SER A 123 17.02 -20.36 -3.45
N ALA A 124 18.20 -20.79 -2.97
CA ALA A 124 19.32 -21.10 -3.84
C ALA A 124 18.88 -22.19 -4.84
N ARG A 125 18.94 -21.87 -6.13
CA ARG A 125 18.84 -22.88 -7.19
C ARG A 125 20.19 -23.57 -7.36
#